data_AF-I3CBJ8-F1
#
_entry.id   AF-I3CBJ8-F1
#
_cell.length_a   1.000
_cell.length_b   1.000
_cell.length_c   1.000
_cell.angle_alpha   90.00
_cell.angle_beta   90.00
_cell.angle_gamma   90.00
#
_symmetry.space_group_name_H-M   'P 1'
#
loop_
_entity.id
_entity.type
_entity.pdbx_description
1 polymer ?
#
loop_
_entity_poly.entity_id
_entity_poly.type
_entity_poly.pdbx_seq_one_letter_code
_entity_poly.pdbx_strand_id
1 'polypeptide(L)'
;MKKSVLFLTVTLCVGGLLNSSLLTAETATPTTTETPTPTGATPNTATTQPATTPAPTTVTTPSATTETTPATTSPAPATASTEKPYTVVCEGNKCKVDAQTFKGWRAFHATCHVCHAQDAVGSTFAPSLIERLKDFPKERFIHSVTEGFQGQVGVMPAWKDNPNVMPHLDELWSYLRARSDGVLLPGRPEKLQ
;
A
#
# COMPACT_ATOMS: atom_id res chain seq x y z
N MET A 1 18.45 -39.56 52.10
CA MET A 1 19.57 -38.69 51.67
C MET A 1 19.01 -37.31 51.34
N LYS A 2 19.81 -36.26 51.54
CA LYS A 2 19.38 -34.89 51.89
C LYS A 2 18.55 -34.17 50.81
N LYS A 3 17.59 -33.37 51.30
CA LYS A 3 16.90 -32.26 50.63
C LYS A 3 17.91 -31.13 50.32
N SER A 4 17.83 -30.50 49.15
CA SER A 4 18.39 -29.16 48.94
C SER A 4 17.42 -28.30 48.17
N VAL A 5 16.75 -27.45 48.94
CA VAL A 5 16.08 -26.22 48.53
C VAL A 5 17.18 -25.17 48.38
N LEU A 6 17.26 -24.48 47.24
CA LEU A 6 18.06 -23.26 47.12
C LEU A 6 17.15 -22.12 46.66
N PHE A 7 16.75 -21.32 47.64
CA PHE A 7 16.29 -19.95 47.47
C PHE A 7 17.47 -19.11 46.98
N LEU A 8 17.29 -18.32 45.92
CA LEU A 8 18.17 -17.20 45.61
C LEU A 8 17.32 -15.98 45.21
N THR A 9 17.03 -15.20 46.25
CA THR A 9 17.07 -13.73 46.34
C THR A 9 16.78 -12.89 45.10
N VAL A 10 15.66 -12.16 45.23
CA VAL A 10 15.37 -10.79 44.78
C VAL A 10 16.61 -9.93 44.51
N THR A 11 16.71 -9.36 43.30
CA THR A 11 17.38 -8.07 43.06
C THR A 11 16.44 -7.20 42.23
N LEU A 12 15.67 -6.39 42.94
CA LEU A 12 14.95 -5.23 42.42
C LEU A 12 16.00 -4.13 42.16
N CYS A 13 16.35 -3.87 40.90
CA CYS A 13 17.10 -2.67 40.55
C CYS A 13 16.12 -1.61 40.03
N VAL A 14 15.70 -0.75 40.97
CA VAL A 14 15.19 0.59 40.71
C VAL A 14 16.35 1.42 40.16
N GLY A 15 16.16 2.08 39.03
CA GLY A 15 17.20 2.89 38.39
C GLY A 15 16.69 3.75 37.24
N GLY A 16 15.57 4.46 37.48
CA GLY A 16 15.12 5.53 36.58
C GLY A 16 16.05 6.74 36.72
N LEU A 17 16.88 6.96 35.70
CA LEU A 17 17.61 8.21 35.52
C LEU A 17 16.70 9.19 34.80
N LEU A 18 16.14 10.10 35.57
CA LEU A 18 15.47 11.31 35.10
C LEU A 18 16.53 12.20 34.43
N ASN A 19 16.48 12.30 33.11
CA ASN A 19 17.28 13.26 32.38
C ASN A 19 16.54 14.61 32.39
N SER A 20 16.91 15.48 33.32
CA SER A 20 16.45 16.88 33.37
C SER A 20 17.21 17.70 32.33
N SER A 21 16.69 17.75 31.11
CA SER A 21 17.08 18.77 30.15
C SER A 21 16.35 20.07 30.48
N LEU A 22 17.14 21.00 31.00
CA LEU A 22 16.78 22.39 31.24
C LEU A 22 16.20 23.03 29.98
N LEU A 23 15.03 23.62 30.19
CA LEU A 23 14.36 24.57 29.31
C LEU A 23 15.24 25.84 29.22
N THR A 24 15.96 26.01 28.12
CA THR A 24 16.40 27.35 27.68
C THR A 24 15.36 27.88 26.71
N ALA A 25 14.49 28.75 27.21
CA ALA A 25 13.65 29.61 26.40
C ALA A 25 14.57 30.60 25.67
N GLU A 26 14.85 30.34 24.40
CA GLU A 26 15.49 31.30 23.52
C GLU A 26 14.43 32.27 22.99
N THR A 27 14.64 33.54 23.29
CA THR A 27 13.82 34.67 22.89
C THR A 27 13.80 34.81 21.37
N ALA A 28 12.61 34.72 20.78
CA ALA A 28 12.37 35.02 19.37
C ALA A 28 12.71 36.49 19.07
N THR A 29 13.73 36.69 18.23
CA THR A 29 13.92 37.93 17.47
C THR A 29 13.04 37.89 16.22
N PRO A 30 12.34 39.00 15.87
CA PRO A 30 11.60 39.07 14.62
C PRO A 30 12.58 39.29 13.47
N THR A 31 12.92 38.22 12.75
CA THR A 31 13.56 38.33 11.44
C THR A 31 12.48 38.67 10.41
N THR A 32 12.51 39.92 9.95
CA THR A 32 11.90 40.33 8.69
C THR A 32 12.53 39.50 7.57
N THR A 33 11.77 38.56 7.01
CA THR A 33 12.13 37.87 5.76
C THR A 33 11.09 38.23 4.72
N GLU A 34 11.59 38.90 3.69
CA GLU A 34 10.90 39.29 2.48
C GLU A 34 10.13 38.12 1.87
N THR A 35 8.90 38.42 1.46
CA THR A 35 8.07 37.61 0.57
C THR A 35 8.82 37.32 -0.73
N PRO A 36 9.11 36.06 -1.09
CA PRO A 36 9.48 35.75 -2.46
C PRO A 36 8.24 35.85 -3.35
N THR A 37 8.27 36.82 -4.26
CA THR A 37 7.42 36.93 -5.44
C THR A 37 7.40 35.60 -6.21
N PRO A 38 6.24 34.96 -6.46
CA PRO A 38 6.16 33.92 -7.46
C PRO A 38 6.17 34.56 -8.85
N THR A 39 7.36 34.64 -9.45
CA THR A 39 7.52 34.86 -10.89
C THR A 39 7.10 33.58 -11.63
N GLY A 40 6.05 33.68 -12.46
CA GLY A 40 5.88 32.79 -13.61
C GLY A 40 4.97 31.58 -13.44
N ALA A 41 3.74 31.77 -12.95
CA ALA A 41 2.65 30.90 -13.36
C ALA A 41 2.18 31.36 -14.75
N THR A 42 2.55 30.62 -15.80
CA THR A 42 1.91 30.76 -17.10
C THR A 42 0.41 30.48 -16.92
N PRO A 43 -0.49 31.39 -17.35
CA PRO A 43 -1.91 31.06 -17.37
C PRO A 43 -2.10 29.97 -18.43
N ASN A 44 -2.39 28.74 -17.99
CA ASN A 44 -3.09 27.83 -18.88
C ASN A 44 -4.48 28.44 -19.08
N THR A 45 -4.63 29.14 -20.20
CA THR A 45 -5.91 29.58 -20.73
C THR A 45 -6.86 28.40 -20.65
N ALA A 46 -7.83 28.50 -19.75
CA ALA A 46 -9.02 27.68 -19.77
C ALA A 46 -9.70 27.94 -21.12
N THR A 47 -9.44 27.08 -22.10
CA THR A 47 -10.29 27.00 -23.28
C THR A 47 -11.62 26.45 -22.80
N THR A 48 -12.57 27.36 -22.60
CA THR A 48 -13.99 27.06 -22.49
C THR A 48 -14.40 26.27 -23.73
N GLN A 49 -14.48 24.96 -23.59
CA GLN A 49 -15.07 24.10 -24.59
C GLN A 49 -16.59 24.32 -24.55
N PRO A 50 -17.25 24.68 -25.66
CA PRO A 50 -18.70 24.81 -25.67
C PRO A 50 -19.32 23.45 -25.32
N ALA A 51 -20.22 23.46 -24.34
CA ALA A 51 -21.12 22.36 -24.05
C ALA A 51 -22.04 22.14 -25.26
N THR A 52 -21.72 21.14 -26.08
CA THR A 52 -22.64 20.60 -27.07
C THR A 52 -23.47 19.51 -26.40
N THR A 53 -24.72 19.85 -26.12
CA THR A 53 -25.79 18.91 -25.76
C THR A 53 -25.97 17.86 -26.86
N PRO A 54 -25.84 16.55 -26.59
CA PRO A 54 -26.45 15.55 -27.44
C PRO A 54 -27.92 15.38 -27.06
N ALA A 55 -28.78 15.49 -28.07
CA ALA A 55 -30.21 15.21 -28.01
C ALA A 55 -30.49 13.73 -27.65
N PRO A 56 -31.66 13.41 -27.06
CA PRO A 56 -31.96 12.09 -26.52
C PRO A 56 -32.17 11.06 -27.63
N THR A 57 -31.32 10.05 -27.67
CA THR A 57 -31.54 8.86 -28.50
C THR A 57 -32.49 7.91 -27.79
N THR A 58 -33.57 7.59 -28.49
CA THR A 58 -34.62 6.64 -28.14
C THR A 58 -34.06 5.28 -27.72
N VAL A 59 -34.49 4.85 -26.52
CA VAL A 59 -34.31 3.49 -26.00
C VAL A 59 -35.14 2.53 -26.86
N THR A 60 -34.47 1.58 -27.51
CA THR A 60 -35.11 0.38 -28.06
C THR A 60 -34.52 -0.83 -27.36
N THR A 61 -35.34 -1.46 -26.51
CA THR A 61 -35.10 -2.74 -25.87
C THR A 61 -35.38 -3.87 -26.86
N PRO A 62 -34.54 -4.91 -26.90
CA PRO A 62 -35.05 -6.27 -27.06
C PRO A 62 -34.71 -7.15 -25.86
N SER A 63 -35.73 -7.86 -25.41
CA SER A 63 -35.69 -8.91 -24.39
C SER A 63 -34.97 -10.17 -24.86
N ALA A 64 -34.24 -10.76 -23.91
CA ALA A 64 -34.08 -12.19 -23.62
C ALA A 64 -33.59 -13.14 -24.72
N THR A 65 -32.47 -13.81 -24.46
CA THR A 65 -32.44 -15.28 -24.43
C THR A 65 -31.44 -15.75 -23.37
N THR A 66 -31.94 -16.55 -22.44
CA THR A 66 -31.18 -17.33 -21.48
C THR A 66 -30.56 -18.52 -22.20
N GLU A 67 -29.24 -18.66 -22.16
CA GLU A 67 -28.60 -19.93 -22.50
C GLU A 67 -27.68 -20.33 -21.34
N THR A 68 -28.22 -21.24 -20.54
CA THR A 68 -27.56 -21.92 -19.43
C THR A 68 -26.70 -23.04 -20.01
N THR A 69 -25.39 -22.81 -20.08
CA THR A 69 -24.42 -23.89 -20.23
C THR A 69 -23.93 -24.31 -18.85
N PRO A 70 -24.06 -25.58 -18.45
CA PRO A 70 -23.56 -26.06 -17.16
C PRO A 70 -22.03 -26.04 -17.15
N ALA A 71 -21.47 -25.30 -16.20
CA ALA A 71 -20.06 -25.34 -15.86
C ALA A 71 -19.71 -26.72 -15.30
N THR A 72 -18.88 -27.47 -16.03
CA THR A 72 -18.21 -28.64 -15.48
C THR A 72 -17.20 -28.17 -14.45
N THR A 73 -17.52 -28.48 -13.20
CA THR A 73 -16.64 -28.47 -12.03
C THR A 73 -15.32 -29.18 -12.31
N SER A 74 -14.21 -28.50 -12.03
CA SER A 74 -13.03 -29.17 -11.45
C SER A 74 -12.37 -28.17 -10.50
N PRO A 75 -12.42 -28.36 -9.17
CA PRO A 75 -11.53 -27.65 -8.29
C PRO A 75 -10.16 -28.28 -8.50
N ALA A 76 -9.32 -27.62 -9.31
CA ALA A 76 -7.90 -27.83 -9.21
C ALA A 76 -7.52 -27.61 -7.73
N PRO A 77 -6.78 -28.52 -7.09
CA PRO A 77 -6.38 -28.30 -5.71
C PRO A 77 -5.58 -27.02 -5.69
N ALA A 78 -6.11 -26.01 -4.99
CA ALA A 78 -5.31 -24.93 -4.48
C ALA A 78 -4.32 -25.57 -3.51
N THR A 79 -3.17 -25.99 -4.02
CA THR A 79 -1.96 -26.07 -3.21
C THR A 79 -1.76 -24.68 -2.67
N ALA A 80 -2.27 -24.42 -1.47
CA ALA A 80 -1.89 -23.30 -0.65
C ALA A 80 -0.38 -23.45 -0.45
N SER A 81 0.38 -22.80 -1.34
CA SER A 81 1.83 -22.82 -1.31
C SER A 81 2.25 -22.17 0.00
N THR A 82 2.82 -22.96 0.89
CA THR A 82 3.39 -22.50 2.17
C THR A 82 4.76 -21.85 1.93
N GLU A 83 4.92 -21.17 0.81
CA GLU A 83 6.12 -20.43 0.45
C GLU A 83 5.75 -18.96 0.29
N LYS A 84 6.50 -18.10 0.98
CA LYS A 84 6.32 -16.66 0.87
C LYS A 84 6.54 -16.23 -0.59
N PRO A 85 5.70 -15.35 -1.15
CA PRO A 85 5.77 -15.01 -2.57
C PRO A 85 6.97 -14.12 -2.95
N TYR A 86 7.92 -13.90 -2.03
CA TYR A 86 8.98 -12.92 -2.15
C TYR A 86 10.29 -13.43 -1.53
N THR A 87 11.41 -12.82 -1.93
CA THR A 87 12.72 -12.93 -1.26
C THR A 87 13.22 -11.53 -0.93
N VAL A 88 13.61 -11.30 0.33
CA VAL A 88 14.09 -10.01 0.82
C VAL A 88 15.35 -10.21 1.66
N VAL A 89 16.39 -9.42 1.39
CA VAL A 89 17.62 -9.36 2.17
C VAL A 89 17.87 -7.91 2.55
N CYS A 90 17.93 -7.60 3.84
CA CYS A 90 18.19 -6.24 4.31
C CYS A 90 19.50 -6.16 5.09
N GLU A 91 20.27 -5.12 4.80
CA GLU A 91 21.51 -4.76 5.49
C GLU A 91 21.37 -3.32 6.00
N GLY A 92 21.21 -3.17 7.31
CA GLY A 92 20.84 -1.88 7.91
C GLY A 92 19.48 -1.40 7.40
N ASN A 93 19.43 -0.23 6.78
CA ASN A 93 18.22 0.37 6.20
C ASN A 93 18.06 0.14 4.69
N LYS A 94 18.91 -0.69 4.08
CA LYS A 94 18.86 -1.00 2.64
C LYS A 94 18.36 -2.42 2.46
N CYS A 95 17.37 -2.60 1.58
CA CYS A 95 16.84 -3.92 1.25
C CYS A 95 17.01 -4.22 -0.24
N LYS A 96 17.44 -5.44 -0.52
CA LYS A 96 17.47 -6.05 -1.85
C LYS A 96 16.34 -7.07 -1.94
N VAL A 97 15.67 -7.11 -3.08
CA VAL A 97 14.51 -7.99 -3.31
C VAL A 97 14.61 -8.71 -4.65
N ASP A 98 13.93 -9.84 -4.76
CA ASP A 98 13.84 -10.57 -6.03
C ASP A 98 13.18 -9.72 -7.16
N ALA A 99 13.34 -10.18 -8.40
CA ALA A 99 12.85 -9.45 -9.56
C ALA A 99 11.32 -9.24 -9.58
N GLN A 100 10.54 -10.19 -9.04
CA GLN A 100 9.07 -10.08 -8.96
C GLN A 100 8.67 -9.01 -7.96
N THR A 101 9.22 -9.06 -6.75
CA THR A 101 9.00 -8.04 -5.71
C THR A 101 9.44 -6.64 -6.17
N PHE A 102 10.57 -6.53 -6.88
CA PHE A 102 11.02 -5.24 -7.41
C PHE A 102 10.09 -4.68 -8.49
N LYS A 103 9.58 -5.53 -9.40
CA LYS A 103 8.56 -5.12 -10.36
C LYS A 103 7.28 -4.66 -9.65
N GLY A 104 6.91 -5.32 -8.55
CA GLY A 104 5.75 -4.96 -7.73
C GLY A 104 5.89 -3.59 -7.11
N TRP A 105 7.07 -3.29 -6.56
CA TRP A 105 7.40 -1.94 -6.07
C TRP A 105 7.22 -0.89 -7.17
N ARG A 106 7.71 -1.14 -8.39
CA ARG A 106 7.55 -0.20 -9.51
C ARG A 106 6.09 0.01 -9.90
N ALA A 107 5.31 -1.07 -10.02
CA ALA A 107 3.89 -0.99 -10.36
C ALA A 107 3.10 -0.22 -9.28
N PHE A 108 3.35 -0.53 -8.01
CA PHE A 108 2.75 0.17 -6.88
C PHE A 108 3.10 1.67 -6.90
N HIS A 109 4.36 2.00 -7.12
CA HIS A 109 4.84 3.38 -7.15
C HIS A 109 4.40 4.14 -8.42
N ALA A 110 4.03 3.46 -9.50
CA ALA A 110 3.47 4.11 -10.68
C ALA A 110 2.01 4.52 -10.49
N THR A 111 1.23 3.79 -9.69
CA THR A 111 -0.24 3.92 -9.70
C THR A 111 -0.88 3.96 -8.32
N CYS A 112 -0.50 3.06 -7.42
CA CYS A 112 -1.24 2.84 -6.17
C CYS A 112 -0.83 3.80 -5.04
N HIS A 113 0.42 4.27 -5.03
CA HIS A 113 0.97 5.12 -3.96
C HIS A 113 0.23 6.45 -3.80
N VAL A 114 -0.44 6.93 -4.86
CA VAL A 114 -1.17 8.21 -4.87
C VAL A 114 -2.22 8.25 -3.75
N CYS A 115 -2.89 7.11 -3.51
CA CYS A 115 -3.91 7.01 -2.47
C CYS A 115 -3.40 6.21 -1.25
N HIS A 116 -2.67 5.13 -1.47
CA HIS A 116 -2.18 4.27 -0.38
C HIS A 116 -0.87 4.76 0.25
N ALA A 117 -0.48 6.00 -0.06
CA ALA A 117 0.77 6.64 0.27
C ALA A 117 2.01 5.91 -0.26
N GLN A 118 3.14 6.58 -0.15
CA GLN A 118 4.44 5.95 -0.27
C GLN A 118 4.48 4.76 0.68
N ASP A 119 5.23 3.72 0.30
CA ASP A 119 5.52 2.65 1.23
C ASP A 119 4.28 1.84 1.70
N ALA A 120 3.11 2.09 1.11
CA ALA A 120 1.83 1.41 1.38
C ALA A 120 1.28 1.60 2.80
N VAL A 121 1.69 2.68 3.48
CA VAL A 121 1.30 2.99 4.86
C VAL A 121 -0.11 3.57 5.00
N GLY A 122 -0.77 3.90 3.89
CA GLY A 122 -2.10 4.50 3.87
C GLY A 122 -2.10 6.03 4.03
N SER A 123 -3.25 6.63 3.76
CA SER A 123 -3.48 8.08 3.85
C SER A 123 -4.90 8.37 4.33
N THR A 124 -5.29 9.64 4.34
CA THR A 124 -6.68 10.06 4.56
C THR A 124 -7.64 9.62 3.44
N PHE A 125 -7.11 9.19 2.28
CA PHE A 125 -7.91 8.78 1.12
C PHE A 125 -8.04 7.26 0.98
N ALA A 126 -7.11 6.48 1.55
CA ALA A 126 -7.12 5.02 1.44
C ALA A 126 -6.42 4.35 2.63
N PRO A 127 -6.83 3.13 3.02
CA PRO A 127 -6.28 2.45 4.18
C PRO A 127 -4.82 2.03 4.00
N SER A 128 -4.14 1.76 5.11
CA SER A 128 -2.83 1.10 5.13
C SER A 128 -2.94 -0.31 4.57
N LEU A 129 -2.22 -0.60 3.50
CA LEU A 129 -2.17 -1.95 2.93
C LEU A 129 -1.26 -2.86 3.76
N ILE A 130 -0.26 -2.31 4.45
CA ILE A 130 0.59 -3.07 5.37
C ILE A 130 -0.26 -3.72 6.47
N GLU A 131 -1.20 -2.97 7.04
CA GLU A 131 -2.09 -3.48 8.09
C GLU A 131 -3.19 -4.35 7.48
N ARG A 132 -3.81 -3.89 6.40
CA ARG A 132 -5.00 -4.57 5.85
C ARG A 132 -4.68 -5.97 5.34
N LEU A 133 -3.50 -6.17 4.77
CA LEU A 133 -3.11 -7.41 4.13
C LEU A 133 -2.70 -8.52 5.10
N LYS A 134 -2.56 -8.24 6.41
CA LYS A 134 -2.30 -9.27 7.43
C LYS A 134 -3.40 -10.35 7.41
N ASP A 135 -4.65 -9.91 7.30
CA ASP A 135 -5.86 -10.75 7.30
C ASP A 135 -6.60 -10.73 5.95
N PHE A 136 -5.90 -10.42 4.85
CA PHE A 136 -6.50 -10.36 3.51
C PHE A 136 -5.84 -11.37 2.60
N PRO A 137 -6.54 -12.43 2.14
CA PRO A 137 -5.96 -13.42 1.25
C PRO A 137 -5.77 -12.87 -0.16
N LYS A 138 -4.87 -13.49 -0.93
CA LYS A 138 -4.45 -13.05 -2.26
C LYS A 138 -5.62 -12.93 -3.24
N GLU A 139 -6.57 -13.85 -3.18
CA GLU A 139 -7.74 -13.89 -4.07
C GLU A 139 -8.62 -12.66 -3.86
N ARG A 140 -8.77 -12.22 -2.61
CA ARG A 140 -9.52 -11.00 -2.28
C ARG A 140 -8.73 -9.76 -2.69
N PHE A 141 -7.40 -9.76 -2.57
CA PHE A 141 -6.55 -8.71 -3.11
C PHE A 141 -6.75 -8.54 -4.62
N ILE A 142 -6.62 -9.63 -5.37
CA ILE A 142 -6.82 -9.63 -6.83
C ILE A 142 -8.21 -9.09 -7.16
N HIS A 143 -9.25 -9.64 -6.54
CA HIS A 143 -10.62 -9.20 -6.80
C HIS A 143 -10.82 -7.70 -6.54
N SER A 144 -10.31 -7.17 -5.42
CA SER A 144 -10.41 -5.75 -5.10
C SER A 144 -9.67 -4.89 -6.12
N VAL A 145 -8.47 -5.27 -6.56
CA VAL A 145 -7.73 -4.50 -7.56
C VAL A 145 -8.45 -4.54 -8.91
N THR A 146 -8.94 -5.71 -9.32
CA THR A 146 -9.60 -5.89 -10.62
C THR A 146 -10.94 -5.16 -10.70
N GLU A 147 -11.83 -5.37 -9.73
CA GLU A 147 -13.21 -4.85 -9.76
C GLU A 147 -13.41 -3.55 -8.97
N GLY A 148 -12.37 -3.09 -8.28
CA GLY A 148 -12.46 -1.96 -7.37
C GLY A 148 -12.96 -2.37 -5.98
N PHE A 149 -13.03 -1.39 -5.08
CA PHE A 149 -13.45 -1.63 -3.69
C PHE A 149 -14.10 -0.40 -3.08
N GLN A 150 -15.30 -0.56 -2.52
CA GLN A 150 -15.95 0.47 -1.70
C GLN A 150 -15.67 0.18 -0.23
N GLY A 151 -14.86 1.03 0.40
CA GLY A 151 -14.59 0.99 1.83
C GLY A 151 -15.32 2.10 2.59
N GLN A 152 -15.07 2.16 3.90
CA GLN A 152 -15.56 3.24 4.76
C GLN A 152 -14.83 4.56 4.48
N VAL A 153 -13.54 4.49 4.12
CA VAL A 153 -12.68 5.68 3.93
C VAL A 153 -12.79 6.25 2.50
N GLY A 154 -13.17 5.43 1.53
CA GLY A 154 -13.26 5.87 0.13
C GLY A 154 -13.55 4.75 -0.86
N VAL A 155 -13.51 5.12 -2.14
CA VAL A 155 -13.74 4.23 -3.28
C VAL A 155 -12.41 4.00 -4.01
N MET A 156 -11.99 2.75 -4.13
CA MET A 156 -10.91 2.35 -5.03
C MET A 156 -11.51 2.01 -6.39
N PRO A 157 -11.06 2.63 -7.49
CA PRO A 157 -11.55 2.32 -8.83
C PRO A 157 -11.15 0.90 -9.25
N ALA A 158 -11.89 0.35 -10.22
CA ALA A 158 -11.52 -0.89 -10.89
C ALA A 158 -10.31 -0.67 -11.80
N TRP A 159 -9.37 -1.62 -11.81
CA TRP A 159 -8.15 -1.55 -12.64
C TRP A 159 -8.10 -2.58 -13.76
N LYS A 160 -9.18 -3.35 -13.98
CA LYS A 160 -9.25 -4.44 -14.98
C LYS A 160 -8.84 -4.06 -16.41
N ASP A 161 -9.01 -2.81 -16.81
CA ASP A 161 -8.67 -2.34 -18.16
C ASP A 161 -7.30 -1.61 -18.21
N ASN A 162 -6.56 -1.54 -17.11
CA ASN A 162 -5.30 -0.82 -17.05
C ASN A 162 -4.11 -1.73 -17.42
N PRO A 163 -3.40 -1.45 -18.54
CA PRO A 163 -2.30 -2.29 -19.01
C PRO A 163 -1.05 -2.21 -18.13
N ASN A 164 -0.96 -1.22 -17.23
CA ASN A 164 0.14 -1.06 -16.29
C ASN A 164 -0.13 -1.70 -14.92
N VAL A 165 -1.32 -2.26 -14.69
CA VAL A 165 -1.70 -2.87 -13.40
C VAL A 165 -1.98 -4.36 -13.56
N MET A 166 -2.84 -4.74 -14.50
CA MET A 166 -3.33 -6.13 -14.60
C MET A 166 -2.25 -7.18 -14.86
N PRO A 167 -1.23 -6.91 -15.70
CA PRO A 167 -0.10 -7.84 -15.86
C PRO A 167 0.83 -7.93 -14.64
N HIS A 168 0.58 -7.16 -13.59
CA HIS A 168 1.47 -7.01 -12.43
C HIS A 168 0.80 -7.38 -11.10
N LEU A 169 -0.34 -8.08 -11.11
CA LEU A 169 -1.06 -8.44 -9.88
C LEU A 169 -0.23 -9.33 -8.94
N ASP A 170 0.50 -10.29 -9.49
CA ASP A 170 1.36 -11.18 -8.70
C ASP A 170 2.58 -10.45 -8.14
N GLU A 171 3.20 -9.59 -8.95
CA GLU A 171 4.27 -8.69 -8.53
C GLU A 171 3.82 -7.74 -7.42
N LEU A 172 2.66 -7.09 -7.58
CA LEU A 172 2.06 -6.21 -6.59
C LEU A 172 1.81 -6.96 -5.28
N TRP A 173 1.25 -8.18 -5.36
CA TRP A 173 1.05 -9.03 -4.20
C TRP A 173 2.37 -9.36 -3.49
N SER A 174 3.41 -9.74 -4.25
CA SER A 174 4.75 -10.03 -3.73
C SER A 174 5.31 -8.86 -2.92
N TYR A 175 5.28 -7.65 -3.50
CA TYR A 175 5.74 -6.43 -2.85
C TYR A 175 4.92 -6.11 -1.59
N LEU A 176 3.59 -6.03 -1.73
CA LEU A 176 2.74 -5.62 -0.63
C LEU A 176 2.73 -6.64 0.53
N ARG A 177 2.84 -7.94 0.22
CA ARG A 177 2.97 -8.97 1.25
C ARG A 177 4.30 -8.88 1.98
N ALA A 178 5.41 -8.61 1.28
CA ALA A 178 6.72 -8.39 1.93
C ALA A 178 6.69 -7.20 2.90
N ARG A 179 5.97 -6.12 2.54
CA ARG A 179 5.74 -4.96 3.41
C ARG A 179 4.82 -5.28 4.59
N SER A 180 3.72 -5.98 4.34
CA SER A 180 2.74 -6.38 5.37
C SER A 180 3.33 -7.34 6.39
N ASP A 181 4.19 -8.26 5.94
CA ASP A 181 4.96 -9.18 6.80
C ASP A 181 6.11 -8.48 7.55
N GLY A 182 6.37 -7.19 7.28
CA GLY A 182 7.37 -6.37 7.96
C GLY A 182 8.82 -6.69 7.62
N VAL A 183 9.07 -7.58 6.65
CA VAL A 183 10.45 -7.97 6.27
C VAL A 183 11.08 -7.00 5.28
N LEU A 184 10.27 -6.27 4.52
CA LEU A 184 10.75 -5.24 3.61
C LEU A 184 10.56 -3.86 4.26
N LEU A 185 11.68 -3.23 4.59
CA LEU A 185 11.71 -1.91 5.22
C LEU A 185 11.23 -0.79 4.28
N PRO A 186 10.83 0.38 4.83
CA PRO A 186 10.50 1.57 4.05
C PRO A 186 11.59 2.03 3.08
N GLY A 187 11.17 2.64 1.98
CA GLY A 187 12.04 3.13 0.92
C GLY A 187 12.08 2.24 -0.31
N ARG A 188 12.87 2.69 -1.29
CA ARG A 188 13.06 1.99 -2.57
C ARG A 188 13.97 0.77 -2.37
N PRO A 189 13.52 -0.46 -2.70
CA PRO A 189 14.39 -1.62 -2.68
C PRO A 189 15.33 -1.62 -3.90
N GLU A 190 16.46 -2.31 -3.73
CA GLU A 190 17.37 -2.68 -4.81
C GLU A 190 17.01 -4.06 -5.37
N LYS A 191 17.47 -4.39 -6.57
CA LYS A 191 17.31 -5.75 -7.11
C LYS A 191 18.38 -6.66 -6.53
N LEU A 192 17.97 -7.81 -6.03
CA LEU A 192 18.85 -8.94 -5.80
C LEU A 192 19.35 -9.41 -7.19
N GLN A 193 20.68 -9.42 -7.37
CA GLN A 193 21.33 -9.81 -8.62
C GLN A 193 21.11 -11.29 -8.91
#